data_AF-A0A9E0KJD1-F1
#
_entry.id   AF-A0A9E0KJD1-F1
#
_cell.length_a   1.000
_cell.length_b   1.000
_cell.length_c   1.000
_cell.angle_alpha   90.00
_cell.angle_beta   90.00
_cell.angle_gamma   90.00
#
_symmetry.space_group_name_H-M   'P 1'
#
loop_
_entity.id
_entity.type
_entity.pdbx_description
1 polymer ?
#
loop_
_entity_poly.entity_id
_entity_poly.type
_entity_poly.pdbx_seq_one_letter_code
_entity_poly.pdbx_strand_id
1 'polypeptide(L)'
;MATKPRILFMGTPAFALPALEMLYGSGYPIAAVVTQPDRPAGRGKKETVPPVKQMAQKFGLTVLQPASVKDPSFLEVLGTARPDLVVVAAFGQILPKAVLDFPPLGCL
;
A
#
# COMPACT_ATOMS: atom_id res chain seq x y z
N MET A 1 25.43 -2.96 10.59
CA MET A 1 24.22 -3.76 10.31
C MET A 1 23.51 -3.13 9.14
N ALA A 2 23.13 -3.89 8.11
CA ALA A 2 22.37 -3.33 6.99
C ALA A 2 20.97 -2.91 7.49
N THR A 3 20.58 -1.67 7.22
CA THR A 3 19.25 -1.15 7.54
C THR A 3 18.21 -1.78 6.61
N LYS A 4 17.10 -2.29 7.17
CA LYS A 4 15.99 -2.82 6.36
C LYS A 4 15.38 -1.69 5.51
N PRO A 5 15.00 -1.97 4.26
CA PRO A 5 14.39 -0.96 3.40
C PRO A 5 13.04 -0.49 3.97
N ARG A 6 12.79 0.80 3.88
CA ARG A 6 11.50 1.43 4.18
C ARG A 6 10.49 1.12 3.10
N ILE A 7 9.38 0.50 3.47
CA ILE A 7 8.40 -0.06 2.55
C ILE A 7 7.15 0.81 2.48
N LEU A 8 6.69 1.11 1.26
CA LEU A 8 5.30 1.46 1.01
C LEU A 8 4.57 0.20 0.52
N PHE A 9 3.61 -0.30 1.30
CA PHE A 9 2.85 -1.49 0.92
C PHE A 9 1.60 -1.09 0.16
N MET A 10 1.32 -1.70 -0.99
CA MET A 10 0.15 -1.42 -1.83
C MET A 10 -0.66 -2.70 -2.04
N GLY A 11 -1.86 -2.78 -1.46
CA GLY A 11 -2.71 -3.96 -1.63
C GLY A 11 -4.13 -3.72 -1.16
N THR A 12 -5.06 -4.57 -1.60
CA THR A 12 -6.50 -4.37 -1.34
C THR A 12 -7.20 -5.60 -0.75
N PRO A 13 -7.26 -6.75 -1.43
CA PRO A 13 -8.05 -7.90 -0.97
C PRO A 13 -7.33 -8.71 0.10
N ALA A 14 -8.04 -9.71 0.65
CA ALA A 14 -7.50 -10.63 1.65
C ALA A 14 -6.23 -11.37 1.20
N PHE A 15 -6.05 -11.56 -0.12
CA PHE A 15 -4.84 -12.14 -0.71
C PHE A 15 -3.55 -11.39 -0.34
N ALA A 16 -3.64 -10.07 -0.12
CA ALA A 16 -2.49 -9.24 0.23
C ALA A 16 -2.13 -9.31 1.73
N LEU A 17 -2.98 -9.88 2.59
CA LEU A 17 -2.78 -9.86 4.03
C LEU A 17 -1.53 -10.63 4.47
N PRO A 18 -1.27 -11.86 3.99
CA PRO A 18 -0.09 -12.61 4.45
C PRO A 18 1.22 -11.86 4.19
N ALA A 19 1.30 -11.12 3.08
CA ALA A 19 2.47 -10.30 2.76
C ALA A 19 2.65 -9.13 3.74
N LEU A 20 1.58 -8.36 4.01
CA LEU A 20 1.64 -7.24 4.94
C LEU A 20 1.94 -7.70 6.38
N GLU A 21 1.32 -8.79 6.82
CA GLU A 21 1.55 -9.39 8.14
C GLU A 21 3.00 -9.85 8.30
N MET A 22 3.56 -10.54 7.30
CA MET A 22 4.94 -11.00 7.31
C MET A 22 5.94 -9.83 7.36
N LEU A 23 5.74 -8.80 6.54
CA LEU A 23 6.60 -7.61 6.52
C LEU A 23 6.57 -6.87 7.85
N TYR A 24 5.38 -6.68 8.42
CA TYR A 24 5.22 -6.04 9.73
C TYR A 24 5.85 -6.87 10.85
N GLY A 25 5.52 -8.17 10.95
CA GLY A 25 6.05 -9.08 11.97
C GLY A 25 7.56 -9.31 11.87
N SER A 26 8.12 -9.22 10.67
CA SER A 26 9.56 -9.27 10.45
C SER A 26 10.26 -7.95 10.79
N GLY A 27 9.54 -6.90 11.21
CA GLY A 27 10.13 -5.63 11.61
C GLY A 27 10.70 -4.81 10.45
N TYR A 28 10.13 -4.91 9.25
CA TYR A 28 10.41 -3.95 8.18
C TYR A 28 9.77 -2.59 8.53
N PRO A 29 10.46 -1.47 8.27
CA PRO A 29 9.87 -0.15 8.48
C PRO A 29 8.81 0.13 7.40
N ILE A 30 7.52 0.02 7.76
CA ILE A 30 6.41 0.33 6.85
C ILE A 30 6.07 1.82 6.95
N ALA A 31 6.29 2.56 5.86
CA ALA A 31 6.03 3.99 5.78
C ALA A 31 4.53 4.32 5.78
N ALA A 32 3.77 3.59 4.97
CA ALA A 32 2.33 3.64 4.89
C ALA A 32 1.81 2.41 4.13
N VAL A 33 0.50 2.19 4.23
CA VAL A 33 -0.24 1.17 3.49
C VAL A 33 -1.21 1.87 2.54
N VAL A 34 -1.11 1.60 1.25
CA VAL A 34 -2.00 2.10 0.20
C VAL A 34 -2.98 1.00 -0.18
N THR A 35 -4.27 1.31 -0.15
CA THR A 35 -5.35 0.39 -0.52
C THR A 35 -6.38 1.14 -1.35
N GLN A 36 -7.23 0.42 -2.09
CA GLN A 36 -8.35 1.06 -2.78
C GLN A 36 -9.27 1.81 -1.80
N PRO A 37 -9.97 2.87 -2.24
CA PRO A 37 -11.04 3.48 -1.48
C PRO A 37 -12.11 2.46 -1.04
N ASP A 38 -12.79 2.75 0.05
CA ASP A 38 -13.97 2.00 0.47
C ASP A 38 -15.01 2.09 -0.66
N ARG A 39 -15.53 0.94 -1.08
CA ARG A 39 -16.49 0.88 -2.20
C ARG A 39 -17.59 -0.15 -1.92
N PRO A 40 -18.79 0.07 -2.46
CA PRO A 40 -19.85 -0.93 -2.40
C PRO A 40 -19.44 -2.23 -3.08
N ALA A 41 -19.58 -3.36 -2.39
CA ALA A 41 -19.28 -4.69 -2.94
C ALA A 41 -20.39 -5.71 -2.62
N GLY A 42 -20.43 -6.79 -3.41
CA GLY A 42 -21.39 -7.89 -3.24
C GLY A 42 -22.84 -7.55 -3.61
N ARG A 43 -23.73 -8.53 -3.43
CA ARG A 43 -25.18 -8.36 -3.65
C ARG A 43 -25.74 -7.43 -2.56
N GLY A 44 -26.33 -6.31 -2.96
CA GLY A 44 -26.86 -5.30 -2.05
C GLY A 44 -25.94 -4.11 -1.78
N LYS A 45 -24.76 -4.03 -2.41
CA LYS A 45 -23.89 -2.84 -2.44
C LYS A 45 -23.63 -2.22 -1.06
N LYS A 46 -23.34 -3.05 -0.06
CA LYS A 46 -22.90 -2.53 1.25
C LYS A 46 -21.49 -1.98 1.11
N GLU A 47 -21.24 -0.81 1.70
CA GLU A 47 -19.91 -0.22 1.77
C GLU A 47 -18.98 -1.22 2.47
N THR A 48 -17.92 -1.62 1.78
CA THR A 48 -17.00 -2.64 2.25
C THR A 48 -15.64 -2.01 2.45
N VAL A 49 -15.16 -2.07 3.70
CA VAL A 49 -13.81 -1.64 4.06
C VAL A 49 -12.80 -2.68 3.54
N PRO A 50 -11.79 -2.29 2.75
CA PRO A 50 -10.78 -3.22 2.24
C PRO A 50 -10.12 -4.03 3.35
N PRO A 51 -9.92 -5.35 3.17
CA PRO A 51 -9.23 -6.18 4.16
C PRO A 51 -7.87 -5.62 4.58
N VAL A 52 -7.08 -5.10 3.63
CA VAL A 52 -5.76 -4.51 3.91
C VAL A 52 -5.86 -3.27 4.80
N LYS A 53 -6.89 -2.42 4.60
CA LYS A 53 -7.15 -1.26 5.46
C LYS A 53 -7.37 -1.69 6.91
N GLN A 54 -8.23 -2.68 7.12
CA GLN A 54 -8.56 -3.16 8.46
C GLN A 54 -7.32 -3.68 9.19
N MET A 55 -6.45 -4.42 8.50
CA MET A 55 -5.24 -4.96 9.11
C MET A 55 -4.18 -3.88 9.37
N ALA A 56 -3.97 -2.97 8.44
CA ALA A 56 -3.06 -1.84 8.63
C ALA A 56 -3.46 -0.99 9.85
N GLN A 57 -4.76 -0.73 10.03
CA GLN A 57 -5.28 -0.03 11.21
C GLN A 57 -5.03 -0.81 12.51
N LYS A 58 -5.18 -2.14 12.51
CA LYS A 58 -4.84 -2.99 13.68
C LYS A 58 -3.36 -2.92 14.05
N PHE A 59 -2.49 -2.76 13.06
CA PHE A 59 -1.05 -2.59 13.25
C PHE A 59 -0.64 -1.14 13.58
N GLY A 60 -1.59 -0.21 13.65
CA GLY A 60 -1.29 1.21 13.88
C GLY A 60 -0.55 1.89 12.72
N LEU A 61 -0.63 1.32 11.51
CA LEU A 61 0.03 1.84 10.32
C LEU A 61 -0.81 2.94 9.66
N THR A 62 -0.15 3.95 9.09
CA THR A 62 -0.80 4.97 8.27
C THR A 62 -1.44 4.32 7.04
N VAL A 63 -2.74 4.60 6.81
CA VAL A 63 -3.48 4.11 5.64
C VAL A 63 -3.78 5.26 4.68
N LEU A 64 -3.51 5.03 3.39
CA LEU A 64 -3.77 5.96 2.31
C LEU A 64 -4.70 5.31 1.28
N GLN A 65 -5.70 6.06 0.81
CA GLN A 65 -6.72 5.56 -0.13
C GLN A 65 -6.88 6.51 -1.33
N PRO A 66 -5.83 6.73 -2.14
CA PRO A 66 -5.95 7.58 -3.32
C PRO A 66 -6.99 7.00 -4.28
N ALA A 67 -7.78 7.87 -4.91
CA ALA A 67 -8.72 7.46 -5.94
C ALA A 67 -7.98 6.86 -7.15
N SER A 68 -6.80 7.40 -7.48
CA SER A 68 -5.94 7.00 -8.58
C SER A 68 -4.47 7.25 -8.22
N VAL A 69 -3.60 6.25 -8.47
CA VAL A 69 -2.13 6.39 -8.33
C VAL A 69 -1.46 6.99 -9.57
N LYS A 70 -2.26 7.32 -10.59
CA LYS A 70 -1.80 8.08 -11.77
C LYS A 70 -1.81 9.57 -11.53
N ASP A 71 -2.51 10.02 -10.49
CA ASP A 71 -2.66 11.43 -10.20
C ASP A 71 -1.33 12.00 -9.71
N PRO A 72 -0.90 13.19 -10.17
CA PRO A 72 0.36 13.78 -9.74
C PRO A 72 0.51 13.93 -8.22
N SER A 73 -0.61 14.11 -7.51
CA SER A 73 -0.65 14.17 -6.05
C SER A 73 -0.18 12.88 -5.37
N PHE A 74 -0.25 11.72 -6.05
CA PHE A 74 0.31 10.48 -5.51
C PHE A 74 1.85 10.50 -5.48
N LEU A 75 2.51 11.26 -6.36
CA LEU A 75 3.97 11.45 -6.27
C LEU A 75 4.37 12.27 -5.05
N GLU A 76 3.52 13.21 -4.59
CA GLU A 76 3.75 13.95 -3.34
C GLU A 76 3.67 13.03 -2.12
N VAL A 77 2.75 12.06 -2.16
CA VAL A 77 2.66 10.99 -1.17
C VAL A 77 3.96 10.18 -1.12
N LEU A 78 4.49 9.77 -2.28
CA LEU A 78 5.77 9.06 -2.35
C LEU A 78 6.92 9.92 -1.82
N GLY A 79 6.95 11.21 -2.17
CA GLY A 79 7.91 12.20 -1.68
C GLY A 79 7.91 12.35 -0.17
N THR A 80 6.73 12.34 0.45
CA THR A 80 6.58 12.45 1.90
C THR A 80 6.91 11.13 2.61
N ALA A 81 6.44 10.01 2.06
CA ALA A 81 6.65 8.69 2.65
C ALA A 81 8.11 8.22 2.55
N ARG A 82 8.84 8.68 1.53
CA ARG A 82 10.24 8.31 1.19
C ARG A 82 10.48 6.80 1.26
N PRO A 83 9.75 5.97 0.50
CA PRO A 83 9.99 4.54 0.49
C PRO A 83 11.30 4.21 -0.25
N ASP A 84 12.05 3.27 0.30
CA ASP A 84 13.16 2.63 -0.39
C ASP A 84 12.65 1.58 -1.39
N LEU A 85 11.54 0.91 -1.04
CA LEU A 85 10.89 -0.14 -1.82
C LEU A 85 9.37 0.03 -1.77
N VAL A 86 8.70 -0.22 -2.89
CA VAL A 86 7.24 -0.39 -2.93
C VAL A 86 6.94 -1.88 -3.09
N VAL A 87 6.09 -2.43 -2.24
CA VAL A 87 5.64 -3.84 -2.35
C VAL A 87 4.18 -3.84 -2.75
N VAL A 88 3.85 -4.48 -3.87
CA VAL A 88 2.51 -4.51 -4.46
C VAL A 88 1.92 -5.91 -4.41
N ALA A 89 0.76 -6.06 -3.76
CA ALA A 89 0.01 -7.31 -3.72
C ALA A 89 -1.47 -7.06 -4.01
N ALA A 90 -1.92 -7.45 -5.21
CA ALA A 90 -3.32 -7.35 -5.63
C ALA A 90 -3.96 -5.96 -5.40
N PHE A 91 -3.26 -4.88 -5.78
CA PHE A 91 -3.72 -3.51 -5.54
C PHE A 91 -4.89 -3.07 -6.44
N GLY A 92 -4.94 -3.54 -7.69
CA GLY A 92 -6.04 -3.28 -8.62
C GLY A 92 -5.98 -1.92 -9.34
N GLN A 93 -4.82 -1.27 -9.39
CA GLN A 93 -4.54 -0.14 -10.29
C GLN A 93 -3.24 -0.38 -11.04
N ILE A 94 -3.15 0.17 -12.24
CA ILE A 94 -1.90 0.19 -13.02
C ILE A 94 -1.01 1.28 -12.45
N LEU A 95 0.18 0.92 -11.99
CA LEU A 95 1.19 1.87 -11.54
C LEU A 95 1.81 2.57 -12.76
N PRO A 96 1.78 3.91 -12.83
CA PRO A 96 2.45 4.64 -13.89
C PRO A 96 3.98 4.52 -13.74
N LYS A 97 4.72 4.71 -14.84
CA LYS A 97 6.20 4.64 -14.84
C LYS A 97 6.84 5.55 -13.77
N ALA A 98 6.29 6.74 -13.56
CA ALA A 98 6.77 7.66 -12.53
C ALA A 98 6.69 7.08 -11.10
N VAL A 99 5.73 6.20 -10.81
CA VAL A 99 5.64 5.49 -9.51
C VAL A 99 6.62 4.33 -9.47
N LEU A 100 6.77 3.58 -10.57
CA LEU A 100 7.69 2.44 -10.68
C LEU A 100 9.15 2.85 -10.50
N ASP A 101 9.52 3.99 -11.09
CA ASP A 101 10.89 4.52 -11.08
C ASP A 101 11.20 5.36 -9.82
N PHE A 102 10.19 5.67 -8.98
CA PHE A 102 10.37 6.53 -7.82
C PHE A 102 11.22 5.90 -6.70
N PRO A 103 10.87 4.72 -6.16
CA PRO A 103 11.66 4.10 -5.09
C PRO A 103 13.01 3.62 -5.63
N PRO A 104 14.12 3.81 -4.90
CA PRO A 104 15.46 3.43 -5.35
C PRO A 104 15.62 1.92 -5.59
N LEU A 105 14.84 1.08 -4.88
CA LEU A 105 14.82 -0.38 -5.05
C LEU A 105 13.66 -0.85 -5.95
N GLY A 106 12.92 0.07 -6.56
CA GLY A 106 11.82 -0.23 -7.47
C GLY A 106 10.53 -0.69 -6.78
N CYS A 107 9.65 -1.28 -7.58
CA CYS A 107 8.42 -1.93 -7.13
C CYS A 107 8.55 -3.44 -7.28
N LEU A 108 8.24 -4.18 -6.21
CA LEU A 108 8.14 -5.63 -6.18
C LEU A 108 6.67 -6.07 -6.23
#